data_AF-A0A0H3FSB5-F1
#
_entry.id   AF-A0A0H3FSB5-F1
#
_cell.length_a   1.000
_cell.length_b   1.000
_cell.length_c   1.000
_cell.angle_alpha   90.00
_cell.angle_beta   90.00
_cell.angle_gamma   90.00
#
_symmetry.space_group_name_H-M   'P 1'
#
loop_
_entity.id
_entity.type
_entity.pdbx_description
1 polymer ?
#
loop_
_entity_poly.entity_id
_entity_poly.type
_entity_poly.pdbx_seq_one_letter_code
_entity_poly.pdbx_strand_id
1 'polypeptide(L)'
;MSSKPTASMLERRHPQTRHIDTLATLDMLTLLQQDNKQIAVAIDACLPQITRLVDNAAATLSRGGRLVIVGAGASGQAALQTVNDYSPEANHSLVAMIAGGEGSALQAAERAANDYDAGLRDMQLLSLSANDMLLALTVSGKTPWVWGAMRHAWSLGTPIAILTQQPDSEAAQLADIMIAPQTGPEAVAGYGNPKAQLAQRQILTLLTTGLAVRSGKVFGNLRVDLQATSPRWEERQIAMVMAAAECTRAQAKAALASCNQHCRTAILMLMTGLDAWQARDLLSENNNHLRVALAEAQEKTLSNVN
;
A
#
# COMPACT_ATOMS: atom_id res chain seq x y z
N MET A 1 40.89 0.54 19.62
CA MET A 1 39.88 0.22 18.59
C MET A 1 38.51 0.29 19.27
N SER A 2 37.59 1.12 18.79
CA SER A 2 36.28 1.34 19.45
C SER A 2 35.57 0.00 19.62
N SER A 3 35.26 -0.40 20.85
CA SER A 3 34.58 -1.66 21.19
C SER A 3 33.09 -1.66 20.81
N LYS A 4 32.53 -0.49 20.48
CA LYS A 4 31.10 -0.31 20.22
C LYS A 4 30.61 -0.97 18.90
N PRO A 5 31.28 -0.81 17.75
CA PRO A 5 30.82 -1.45 16.50
C PRO A 5 30.92 -2.98 16.57
N THR A 6 31.97 -3.51 17.19
CA THR A 6 32.18 -4.96 17.34
C THR A 6 31.15 -5.59 18.28
N ALA A 7 30.88 -4.98 19.44
CA ALA A 7 29.82 -5.44 20.35
C ALA A 7 28.45 -5.38 19.68
N SER A 8 28.15 -4.29 18.96
CA SER A 8 26.91 -4.14 18.20
C SER A 8 26.73 -5.22 17.12
N MET A 9 27.81 -5.62 16.44
CA MET A 9 27.76 -6.70 15.45
C MET A 9 27.61 -8.08 16.08
N LEU A 10 28.24 -8.33 17.25
CA LEU A 10 28.10 -9.59 17.97
C LEU A 10 26.68 -9.82 18.49
N GLU A 11 26.04 -8.77 19.01
CA GLU A 11 24.64 -8.81 19.46
C GLU A 11 23.65 -9.06 18.30
N ARG A 12 24.00 -8.59 17.09
CA ARG A 12 23.18 -8.78 15.88
C ARG A 12 23.30 -10.16 15.25
N ARG A 13 24.23 -11.02 15.69
CA ARG A 13 24.39 -12.36 15.11
C ARG A 13 23.19 -13.23 15.44
N HIS A 14 22.53 -13.73 14.40
CA HIS A 14 21.46 -14.70 14.58
C HIS A 14 22.03 -16.02 15.15
N PRO A 15 21.52 -16.49 16.31
CA PRO A 15 22.14 -17.61 17.04
C PRO A 15 22.06 -18.94 16.26
N GLN A 16 21.00 -19.16 15.49
CA GLN A 16 20.77 -20.41 14.77
C GLN A 16 21.51 -20.51 13.42
N THR A 17 22.05 -19.41 12.89
CA THR A 17 22.67 -19.36 11.55
C THR A 17 24.17 -19.10 11.61
N ARG A 18 24.80 -19.30 12.78
CA ARG A 18 26.23 -18.99 12.99
C ARG A 18 27.18 -19.76 12.07
N HIS A 19 26.74 -20.90 11.54
CA HIS A 19 27.51 -21.82 10.69
C HIS A 19 26.93 -21.91 9.27
N ILE A 20 26.09 -20.96 8.88
CA ILE A 20 25.32 -20.99 7.62
C ILE A 20 26.21 -21.08 6.36
N ASP A 21 27.45 -20.60 6.45
CA ASP A 21 28.49 -20.63 5.42
C ASP A 21 29.09 -22.03 5.17
N THR A 22 28.89 -22.97 6.09
CA THR A 22 29.43 -24.34 6.03
C THR A 22 28.40 -25.38 5.59
N LEU A 23 27.14 -24.98 5.44
CA LEU A 23 26.04 -25.87 5.07
C LEU A 23 26.05 -26.19 3.57
N ALA A 24 25.55 -27.37 3.20
CA ALA A 24 25.20 -27.62 1.81
C ALA A 24 24.12 -26.63 1.35
N THR A 25 24.10 -26.28 0.07
CA THR A 25 23.21 -25.23 -0.46
C THR A 25 21.73 -25.47 -0.12
N LEU A 26 21.25 -26.72 -0.17
CA LEU A 26 19.87 -27.04 0.19
C LEU A 26 19.58 -26.76 1.68
N ASP A 27 20.48 -27.17 2.57
CA ASP A 27 20.34 -26.95 4.01
C ASP A 27 20.44 -25.47 4.36
N MET A 28 21.36 -24.75 3.72
CA MET A 28 21.50 -23.29 3.81
C MET A 28 20.19 -22.58 3.42
N LEU A 29 19.63 -22.91 2.24
CA LEU A 29 18.37 -22.32 1.76
C LEU A 29 17.18 -22.71 2.65
N THR A 30 17.15 -23.94 3.16
CA THR A 30 16.13 -24.41 4.09
C THR A 30 16.17 -23.61 5.39
N LEU A 31 17.36 -23.37 5.94
CA LEU A 31 17.55 -22.57 7.15
C LEU A 31 17.15 -21.10 6.94
N LEU A 32 17.52 -20.50 5.80
CA LEU A 32 17.08 -19.15 5.41
C LEU A 32 15.55 -19.06 5.32
N GLN A 33 14.91 -20.05 4.68
CA GLN A 33 13.46 -20.06 4.54
C GLN A 33 12.75 -20.28 5.88
N GLN A 34 13.32 -21.08 6.78
CA GLN A 34 12.80 -21.25 8.13
C GLN A 34 12.84 -19.93 8.92
N ASP A 35 13.94 -19.18 8.85
CA ASP A 35 14.04 -17.85 9.47
C ASP A 35 13.04 -16.85 8.85
N ASN A 36 12.88 -16.86 7.53
CA ASN A 36 11.93 -15.98 6.83
C ASN A 36 10.46 -16.19 7.25
N LYS A 37 10.08 -17.35 7.80
CA LYS A 37 8.71 -17.56 8.32
C LYS A 37 8.37 -16.59 9.46
N GLN A 38 9.37 -16.08 10.18
CA GLN A 38 9.15 -15.11 11.24
C GLN A 38 8.64 -13.76 10.73
N ILE A 39 8.80 -13.47 9.43
CA ILE A 39 8.24 -12.27 8.81
C ILE A 39 6.72 -12.26 8.94
N ALA A 40 6.05 -13.37 8.59
CA ALA A 40 4.59 -13.46 8.67
C ALA A 40 4.11 -13.31 10.12
N VAL A 41 4.75 -13.99 11.07
CA VAL A 41 4.45 -13.89 12.51
C VAL A 41 4.59 -12.45 13.02
N ALA A 42 5.65 -11.74 12.60
CA ALA A 42 5.87 -10.35 12.97
C ALA A 42 4.81 -9.40 12.40
N ILE A 43 4.30 -9.68 11.19
CA ILE A 43 3.21 -8.92 10.56
C ILE A 43 1.89 -9.20 11.25
N ASP A 44 1.60 -10.46 11.61
CA ASP A 44 0.38 -10.85 12.33
C ASP A 44 0.24 -10.06 13.64
N ALA A 45 1.33 -9.90 14.38
CA ALA A 45 1.38 -9.08 15.59
C ALA A 45 1.10 -7.58 15.35
N CYS A 46 1.29 -7.10 14.12
CA CYS A 46 1.06 -5.71 13.72
C CYS A 46 -0.33 -5.46 13.09
N LEU A 47 -1.17 -6.49 12.95
CA LEU A 47 -2.48 -6.35 12.31
C LEU A 47 -3.35 -5.23 12.92
N PRO A 48 -3.42 -5.02 14.25
CA PRO A 48 -4.21 -3.92 14.81
C PRO A 48 -3.77 -2.54 14.31
N GLN A 49 -2.46 -2.31 14.18
CA GLN A 49 -1.91 -1.05 13.70
C GLN A 49 -2.06 -0.91 12.18
N ILE A 50 -1.94 -2.01 11.44
CA ILE A 50 -2.23 -2.06 10.00
C ILE A 50 -3.72 -1.75 9.74
N THR A 51 -4.64 -2.27 10.56
CA THR A 51 -6.07 -1.94 10.49
C THR A 51 -6.28 -0.45 10.70
N ARG A 52 -5.70 0.15 11.75
CA ARG A 52 -5.77 1.61 11.99
C ARG A 52 -5.23 2.41 10.81
N LEU A 53 -4.12 1.97 10.21
CA LEU A 53 -3.55 2.60 9.02
C LEU A 53 -4.52 2.54 7.85
N VAL A 54 -5.09 1.37 7.55
CA VAL A 54 -6.02 1.20 6.41
C VAL A 54 -7.29 2.02 6.60
N ASP A 55 -7.89 2.02 7.80
CA ASP A 55 -9.12 2.77 8.05
C ASP A 55 -8.89 4.28 8.02
N ASN A 56 -7.79 4.78 8.61
CA ASN A 56 -7.45 6.20 8.55
C ASN A 56 -7.12 6.65 7.13
N ALA A 57 -6.38 5.84 6.37
CA ALA A 57 -6.07 6.13 4.98
C ALA A 57 -7.36 6.11 4.14
N ALA A 58 -8.24 5.12 4.29
CA ALA A 58 -9.52 5.08 3.57
C ALA A 58 -10.40 6.30 3.87
N ALA A 59 -10.46 6.73 5.14
CA ALA A 59 -11.19 7.93 5.55
C ALA A 59 -10.58 9.23 5.00
N THR A 60 -9.24 9.29 4.89
CA THR A 60 -8.53 10.43 4.29
C THR A 60 -8.89 10.55 2.81
N LEU A 61 -8.81 9.43 2.07
CA LEU A 61 -9.11 9.39 0.64
C LEU A 61 -10.58 9.71 0.36
N SER A 62 -11.52 9.24 1.19
CA SER A 62 -12.95 9.53 1.00
C SER A 62 -13.32 10.99 1.21
N ARG A 63 -12.51 11.75 1.96
CA ARG A 63 -12.66 13.20 2.15
C ARG A 63 -11.96 14.03 1.07
N GLY A 64 -11.36 13.38 0.06
CA GLY A 64 -10.61 14.03 -1.01
C GLY A 64 -9.16 14.35 -0.66
N GLY A 65 -8.65 13.89 0.49
CA GLY A 65 -7.25 14.00 0.87
C GLY A 65 -6.36 12.98 0.14
N ARG A 66 -5.04 13.09 0.34
CA ARG A 66 -4.05 12.15 -0.22
C ARG A 66 -3.41 11.29 0.86
N LEU A 67 -3.06 10.05 0.52
CA LEU A 67 -2.11 9.24 1.28
C LEU A 67 -0.72 9.39 0.67
N VAL A 68 0.18 10.11 1.35
CA VAL A 68 1.55 10.36 0.91
C VAL A 68 2.49 9.35 1.56
N ILE A 69 3.07 8.45 0.77
CA ILE A 69 4.00 7.41 1.21
C ILE A 69 5.43 7.87 0.90
N VAL A 70 6.26 8.00 1.92
CA VAL A 70 7.60 8.59 1.78
C VAL A 70 8.69 7.63 2.25
N GLY A 71 9.85 7.63 1.58
CA GLY A 71 10.98 6.82 2.00
C GLY A 71 12.27 7.15 1.27
N ALA A 72 13.35 6.45 1.61
CA ALA A 72 14.64 6.55 0.92
C ALA A 72 15.14 5.16 0.51
N GLY A 73 15.97 5.09 -0.53
CA GLY A 73 16.55 3.83 -1.02
C GLY A 73 15.48 2.76 -1.27
N ALA A 74 15.69 1.55 -0.75
CA ALA A 74 14.74 0.43 -0.90
C ALA A 74 13.34 0.74 -0.36
N SER A 75 13.22 1.49 0.74
CA SER A 75 11.92 1.90 1.29
C SER A 75 11.20 2.89 0.37
N GLY A 76 11.91 3.85 -0.22
CA GLY A 76 11.34 4.76 -1.21
C GLY A 76 10.91 4.02 -2.49
N GLN A 77 11.70 3.06 -2.95
CA GLN A 77 11.33 2.21 -4.10
C GLN A 77 10.08 1.38 -3.81
N ALA A 78 9.95 0.87 -2.58
CA ALA A 78 8.74 0.18 -2.16
C ALA A 78 7.51 1.13 -2.17
N ALA A 79 7.66 2.40 -1.79
CA ALA A 79 6.59 3.39 -1.89
C ALA A 79 6.13 3.59 -3.34
N LEU A 80 7.06 3.81 -4.27
CA LEU A 80 6.78 3.98 -5.70
C LEU A 80 6.05 2.78 -6.28
N GLN A 81 6.54 1.57 -6.00
CA GLN A 81 5.90 0.34 -6.45
C GLN A 81 4.48 0.20 -5.88
N THR A 82 4.29 0.54 -4.62
CA THR A 82 2.98 0.47 -3.94
C THR A 82 1.94 1.35 -4.62
N VAL A 83 2.33 2.56 -4.99
CA VAL A 83 1.50 3.51 -5.73
C VAL A 83 1.13 2.95 -7.11
N ASN A 84 2.12 2.48 -7.88
CA ASN A 84 1.89 1.89 -9.20
C ASN A 84 0.98 0.65 -9.17
N ASP A 85 1.11 -0.19 -8.14
CA ASP A 85 0.26 -1.38 -7.97
C ASP A 85 -1.20 -1.00 -7.57
N TYR A 86 -1.37 0.12 -6.85
CA TYR A 86 -2.69 0.58 -6.42
C TYR A 86 -3.49 1.22 -7.55
N SER A 87 -2.89 2.01 -8.43
CA SER A 87 -3.57 2.48 -9.64
C SER A 87 -2.56 2.87 -10.71
N PRO A 88 -2.74 2.44 -11.97
CA PRO A 88 -1.83 2.79 -13.07
C PRO A 88 -2.04 4.23 -13.60
N GLU A 89 -3.00 4.98 -13.06
CA GLU A 89 -3.36 6.33 -13.52
C GLU A 89 -2.46 7.41 -12.90
N ALA A 90 -2.09 8.43 -13.69
CA ALA A 90 -1.15 9.47 -13.26
C ALA A 90 -1.67 10.40 -12.14
N ASN A 91 -2.99 10.56 -11.99
CA ASN A 91 -3.61 11.41 -10.97
C ASN A 91 -4.45 10.56 -10.02
N HIS A 92 -3.82 10.03 -8.98
CA HIS A 92 -4.55 9.31 -7.94
C HIS A 92 -4.19 9.80 -6.54
N SER A 93 -5.10 9.60 -5.60
CA SER A 93 -4.98 10.11 -4.23
C SER A 93 -3.89 9.43 -3.38
N LEU A 94 -3.21 8.40 -3.87
CA LEU A 94 -1.96 7.93 -3.27
C LEU A 94 -0.78 8.65 -3.92
N VAL A 95 0.22 9.08 -3.16
CA VAL A 95 1.41 9.72 -3.72
C VAL A 95 2.63 9.06 -3.10
N ALA A 96 3.65 8.76 -3.91
CA ALA A 96 4.90 8.23 -3.40
C ALA A 96 6.02 9.25 -3.60
N MET A 97 6.87 9.40 -2.59
CA MET A 97 8.04 10.25 -2.64
C MET A 97 9.27 9.45 -2.21
N ILE A 98 10.32 9.54 -3.01
CA ILE A 98 11.63 8.98 -2.69
C ILE A 98 12.65 10.12 -2.50
N ALA A 99 13.47 10.02 -1.46
CA ALA A 99 14.58 10.95 -1.24
C ALA A 99 15.47 11.04 -2.49
N GLY A 100 15.67 12.26 -3.00
CA GLY A 100 16.45 12.53 -4.21
C GLY A 100 15.66 12.44 -5.53
N GLY A 101 14.39 12.02 -5.49
CA GLY A 101 13.52 11.91 -6.66
C GLY A 101 13.69 10.61 -7.45
N GLU A 102 12.71 10.32 -8.29
CA GLU A 102 12.71 9.15 -9.17
C GLU A 102 13.86 9.20 -10.18
N GLY A 103 14.56 8.07 -10.36
CA GLY A 103 15.67 7.98 -11.31
C GLY A 103 16.97 8.67 -10.87
N SER A 104 17.06 9.17 -9.63
CA SER A 104 18.29 9.76 -9.11
C SER A 104 19.46 8.78 -9.09
N ALA A 105 20.66 9.27 -9.47
CA ALA A 105 21.87 8.49 -9.37
C ALA A 105 22.13 8.11 -7.89
N LEU A 106 22.67 6.91 -7.64
CA LEU A 106 22.80 6.34 -6.29
C LEU A 106 23.46 7.30 -5.28
N GLN A 107 24.56 7.94 -5.67
CA GLN A 107 25.26 8.91 -4.81
C GLN A 107 24.42 10.15 -4.49
N ALA A 108 23.60 10.62 -5.44
CA ALA A 108 22.70 11.75 -5.21
C ALA A 108 21.55 11.34 -4.28
N ALA A 109 20.99 10.14 -4.47
CA ALA A 109 19.96 9.58 -3.59
C ALA A 109 20.47 9.41 -2.15
N GLU A 110 21.70 8.92 -1.95
CA GLU A 110 22.32 8.81 -0.62
C GLU A 110 22.55 10.17 0.04
N ARG A 111 23.02 11.17 -0.71
CA ARG A 111 23.17 12.53 -0.19
C ARG A 111 21.81 13.12 0.21
N ALA A 112 20.81 12.97 -0.66
CA ALA A 112 19.46 13.45 -0.38
C ALA A 112 18.84 12.75 0.85
N ALA A 113 19.02 11.43 1.00
CA ALA A 113 18.52 10.68 2.15
C ALA A 113 19.10 11.19 3.49
N ASN A 114 20.31 11.77 3.46
CA ASN A 114 20.99 12.35 4.61
C ASN A 114 20.73 13.86 4.80
N ASP A 115 19.90 14.49 3.96
CA ASP A 115 19.52 15.89 4.06
C ASP A 115 18.14 16.03 4.72
N TYR A 116 18.13 16.55 5.95
CA TYR A 116 16.90 16.81 6.71
C TYR A 116 16.04 17.90 6.06
N ASP A 117 16.65 19.00 5.64
CA ASP A 117 15.91 20.14 5.07
C ASP A 117 15.33 19.79 3.70
N ALA A 118 15.98 18.89 2.95
CA ALA A 118 15.42 18.40 1.69
C ALA A 118 14.07 17.69 1.90
N GLY A 119 13.95 16.86 2.94
CA GLY A 119 12.68 16.20 3.25
C GLY A 119 11.55 17.17 3.56
N LEU A 120 11.86 18.23 4.29
CA LEU A 120 10.91 19.31 4.57
C LEU A 120 10.53 20.07 3.29
N ARG A 121 11.51 20.48 2.47
CA ARG A 121 11.28 21.18 1.20
C ARG A 121 10.43 20.36 0.23
N ASP A 122 10.68 19.06 0.14
CA ASP A 122 9.92 18.16 -0.73
C ASP A 122 8.44 18.07 -0.31
N MET A 123 8.14 18.07 1.00
CA MET A 123 6.75 18.12 1.47
C MET A 123 6.07 19.47 1.22
N GLN A 124 6.82 20.57 1.30
CA GLN A 124 6.32 21.90 0.94
C GLN A 124 6.01 22.01 -0.55
N LEU A 125 6.90 21.50 -1.40
CA LEU A 125 6.71 21.45 -2.86
C LEU A 125 5.50 20.59 -3.23
N LEU A 126 5.29 19.48 -2.52
CA LEU A 126 4.10 18.64 -2.65
C LEU A 126 2.81 19.33 -2.15
N SER A 127 2.94 20.46 -1.46
CA SER A 127 1.85 21.14 -0.75
C SER A 127 1.13 20.19 0.20
N LEU A 128 1.89 19.47 1.03
CA LEU A 128 1.32 18.61 2.07
C LEU A 128 0.43 19.44 3.01
N SER A 129 -0.71 18.88 3.43
CA SER A 129 -1.69 19.58 4.26
C SER A 129 -2.28 18.69 5.36
N ALA A 130 -3.02 19.29 6.29
CA ALA A 130 -3.77 18.56 7.32
C ALA A 130 -4.89 17.67 6.77
N ASN A 131 -5.28 17.85 5.50
CA ASN A 131 -6.25 16.99 4.82
C ASN A 131 -5.62 15.69 4.30
N ASP A 132 -4.29 15.63 4.24
CA ASP A 132 -3.57 14.45 3.79
C ASP A 132 -3.24 13.53 4.98
N MET A 133 -2.68 12.34 4.69
CA MET A 133 -2.07 11.44 5.67
C MET A 133 -0.67 11.09 5.18
N LEU A 134 0.32 11.08 6.08
CA LEU A 134 1.69 10.69 5.78
C LEU A 134 1.96 9.25 6.25
N LEU A 135 2.50 8.39 5.38
CA LEU A 135 3.09 7.10 5.73
C LEU A 135 4.59 7.13 5.51
N ALA A 136 5.36 7.19 6.59
CA ALA A 136 6.82 7.21 6.57
C ALA A 136 7.40 5.79 6.59
N LEU A 137 8.24 5.48 5.61
CA LEU A 137 8.92 4.20 5.47
C LEU A 137 10.39 4.33 5.83
N THR A 138 10.81 3.75 6.95
CA THR A 138 12.22 3.74 7.37
C THR A 138 12.55 2.56 8.27
N VAL A 139 13.41 1.65 7.81
CA VAL A 139 13.83 0.51 8.63
C VAL A 139 14.60 0.95 9.87
N SER A 140 15.52 1.92 9.73
CA SER A 140 16.39 2.36 10.82
C SER A 140 15.75 3.36 11.78
N GLY A 141 14.67 4.03 11.38
CA GLY A 141 14.06 5.13 12.14
C GLY A 141 14.95 6.38 12.23
N LYS A 142 16.05 6.45 11.46
CA LYS A 142 17.11 7.47 11.59
C LYS A 142 17.41 8.23 10.30
N THR A 143 16.68 7.97 9.22
CA THR A 143 16.91 8.58 7.90
C THR A 143 16.58 10.08 7.91
N PRO A 144 17.55 11.01 7.83
CA PRO A 144 17.30 12.45 8.01
C PRO A 144 16.23 13.05 7.09
N TRP A 145 16.18 12.63 5.82
CA TRP A 145 15.16 13.11 4.89
C TRP A 145 13.73 12.73 5.33
N VAL A 146 13.53 11.47 5.74
CA VAL A 146 12.23 11.00 6.26
C VAL A 146 11.83 11.78 7.52
N TRP A 147 12.82 12.08 8.35
CA TRP A 147 12.67 12.91 9.54
C TRP A 147 12.18 14.33 9.24
N GLY A 148 12.77 15.00 8.24
CA GLY A 148 12.33 16.32 7.78
C GLY A 148 10.90 16.30 7.28
N ALA A 149 10.54 15.27 6.49
CA ALA A 149 9.19 15.08 5.99
C ALA A 149 8.16 14.88 7.13
N MET A 150 8.45 13.99 8.09
CA MET A 150 7.57 13.75 9.23
C MET A 150 7.42 14.98 10.12
N ARG A 151 8.49 15.75 10.34
CA ARG A 151 8.44 16.98 11.14
C ARG A 151 7.59 18.06 10.49
N HIS A 152 7.64 18.20 9.16
CA HIS A 152 6.76 19.11 8.44
C HIS A 152 5.29 18.69 8.55
N ALA A 153 4.99 17.41 8.33
CA ALA A 153 3.64 16.86 8.50
C ALA A 153 3.10 17.10 9.92
N TRP A 154 3.94 16.87 10.93
CA TRP A 154 3.57 17.08 12.34
C TRP A 154 3.24 18.55 12.62
N SER A 155 4.02 19.49 12.08
CA SER A 155 3.76 20.92 12.26
C SER A 155 2.43 21.40 11.67
N LEU A 156 1.91 20.66 10.69
CA LEU A 156 0.63 20.95 10.02
C LEU A 156 -0.56 20.24 10.69
N GLY A 157 -0.31 19.32 11.63
CA GLY A 157 -1.34 18.44 12.18
C GLY A 157 -1.82 17.36 11.21
N THR A 158 -1.03 17.06 10.17
CA THR A 158 -1.27 15.92 9.27
C THR A 158 -1.11 14.62 10.06
N PRO A 159 -2.05 13.67 10.01
CA PRO A 159 -1.89 12.35 10.62
C PRO A 159 -0.66 11.61 10.06
N ILE A 160 0.15 11.03 10.96
CA ILE A 160 1.40 10.36 10.60
C ILE A 160 1.34 8.89 11.02
N ALA A 161 1.59 8.01 10.06
CA ALA A 161 1.96 6.62 10.30
C ALA A 161 3.44 6.40 9.96
N ILE A 162 4.08 5.47 10.67
CA ILE A 162 5.45 5.06 10.39
C ILE A 162 5.56 3.54 10.37
N LEU A 163 6.36 3.04 9.43
CA LEU A 163 6.74 1.63 9.32
C LEU A 163 8.25 1.49 9.50
N THR A 164 8.65 0.93 10.65
CA THR A 164 10.06 0.88 11.09
C THR A 164 10.40 -0.38 11.87
N GLN A 165 11.67 -0.73 12.03
CA GLN A 165 12.09 -1.77 12.98
C GLN A 165 12.56 -1.21 14.32
N GLN A 166 12.64 0.11 14.47
CA GLN A 166 13.14 0.76 15.68
C GLN A 166 11.99 1.49 16.39
N PRO A 167 11.17 0.78 17.19
CA PRO A 167 10.00 1.37 17.86
C PRO A 167 10.38 2.47 18.85
N ASP A 168 11.59 2.40 19.43
CA ASP A 168 12.10 3.42 20.35
C ASP A 168 12.79 4.59 19.64
N SER A 169 12.82 4.60 18.30
CA SER A 169 13.38 5.73 17.55
C SER A 169 12.54 6.98 17.78
N GLU A 170 13.19 8.14 17.84
CA GLU A 170 12.48 9.40 18.03
C GLU A 170 11.48 9.65 16.85
N ALA A 171 11.70 9.08 15.66
CA ALA A 171 10.79 9.17 14.52
C ALA A 171 9.50 8.42 14.83
N ALA A 172 9.63 7.25 15.44
CA ALA A 172 8.51 6.42 15.83
C ALA A 172 7.64 7.13 16.87
N GLN A 173 8.25 7.86 17.80
CA GLN A 173 7.54 8.65 18.81
C GLN A 173 6.75 9.83 18.25
N LEU A 174 7.10 10.31 17.04
CA LEU A 174 6.38 11.40 16.36
C LEU A 174 5.10 10.92 15.66
N ALA A 175 4.94 9.62 15.42
CA ALA A 175 3.83 9.07 14.64
C ALA A 175 2.61 8.72 15.51
N ASP A 176 1.41 8.97 14.98
CA ASP A 176 0.14 8.57 15.58
C ASP A 176 -0.12 7.05 15.49
N ILE A 177 0.44 6.44 14.45
CA ILE A 177 0.38 5.00 14.18
C ILE A 177 1.80 4.48 13.93
N MET A 178 2.27 3.63 14.83
CA MET A 178 3.55 2.94 14.69
C MET A 178 3.33 1.49 14.29
N ILE A 179 3.89 1.08 13.16
CA ILE A 179 3.92 -0.31 12.70
C ILE A 179 5.36 -0.78 12.78
N ALA A 180 5.65 -1.69 13.71
CA ALA A 180 7.01 -2.13 14.02
C ALA A 180 7.18 -3.65 13.99
N PRO A 181 7.18 -4.29 12.80
CA PRO A 181 7.28 -5.74 12.69
C PRO A 181 8.65 -6.24 13.19
N GLN A 182 8.62 -6.97 14.30
CA GLN A 182 9.81 -7.53 14.94
C GLN A 182 10.22 -8.86 14.28
N THR A 183 10.96 -8.78 13.17
CA THR A 183 11.38 -9.98 12.40
C THR A 183 12.57 -10.73 13.01
N GLY A 184 13.10 -10.27 14.14
CA GLY A 184 14.30 -10.80 14.77
C GLY A 184 15.61 -10.45 14.03
N PRO A 185 16.75 -10.98 14.48
CA PRO A 185 18.06 -10.72 13.86
C PRO A 185 18.12 -11.26 12.43
N GLU A 186 19.00 -10.71 11.60
CA GLU A 186 19.16 -11.20 10.22
C GLU A 186 19.94 -12.51 10.19
N ALA A 187 19.51 -13.45 9.33
CA ALA A 187 20.20 -14.73 9.14
C ALA A 187 21.70 -14.57 8.84
N VAL A 188 22.06 -13.52 8.10
CA VAL A 188 23.44 -13.09 7.90
C VAL A 188 23.58 -11.63 8.36
N ALA A 189 24.28 -11.45 9.48
CA ALA A 189 24.53 -10.12 10.04
C ALA A 189 25.39 -9.26 9.07
N GLY A 190 25.00 -8.00 8.89
CA GLY A 190 25.70 -7.05 8.02
C GLY A 190 25.01 -6.77 6.68
N TYR A 191 24.05 -7.60 6.26
CA TYR A 191 23.17 -7.25 5.15
C TYR A 191 22.20 -6.11 5.52
N GLY A 192 21.70 -5.41 4.52
CA GLY A 192 20.82 -4.23 4.65
C GLY A 192 19.39 -4.51 5.13
N ASN A 193 19.22 -5.38 6.13
CA ASN A 193 17.95 -5.78 6.75
C ASN A 193 16.92 -6.37 5.76
N PRO A 194 17.24 -7.45 5.01
CA PRO A 194 16.35 -8.02 4.01
C PRO A 194 14.99 -8.45 4.58
N LYS A 195 14.92 -9.03 5.79
CA LYS A 195 13.64 -9.42 6.39
C LYS A 195 12.76 -8.21 6.69
N ALA A 196 13.35 -7.10 7.13
CA ALA A 196 12.65 -5.84 7.35
C ALA A 196 12.01 -5.30 6.06
N GLN A 197 12.77 -5.34 4.96
CA GLN A 197 12.31 -4.86 3.66
C GLN A 197 11.18 -5.74 3.09
N LEU A 198 11.28 -7.07 3.27
CA LEU A 198 10.20 -7.99 2.91
C LEU A 198 8.94 -7.75 3.73
N ALA A 199 9.08 -7.59 5.06
CA ALA A 199 7.96 -7.26 5.93
C ALA A 199 7.29 -5.95 5.52
N GLN A 200 8.09 -4.92 5.22
CA GLN A 200 7.61 -3.63 4.76
C GLN A 200 6.79 -3.74 3.46
N ARG A 201 7.31 -4.46 2.46
CA ARG A 201 6.59 -4.68 1.20
C ARG A 201 5.28 -5.43 1.40
N GLN A 202 5.27 -6.47 2.23
CA GLN A 202 4.05 -7.23 2.51
C GLN A 202 2.99 -6.39 3.21
N ILE A 203 3.38 -5.53 4.17
CA ILE A 203 2.47 -4.58 4.83
C ILE A 203 1.90 -3.56 3.82
N LEU A 204 2.72 -3.08 2.89
CA LEU A 204 2.26 -2.19 1.82
C LEU A 204 1.28 -2.89 0.86
N THR A 205 1.46 -4.18 0.56
CA THR A 205 0.47 -4.98 -0.18
C THR A 205 -0.84 -5.12 0.58
N LEU A 206 -0.79 -5.34 1.90
CA LEU A 206 -1.99 -5.38 2.75
C LEU A 206 -2.71 -4.02 2.75
N LEU A 207 -1.95 -2.93 2.82
CA LEU A 207 -2.48 -1.58 2.76
C LEU A 207 -3.24 -1.31 1.45
N THR A 208 -2.62 -1.53 0.29
CA THR A 208 -3.24 -1.22 -1.00
C THR A 208 -4.43 -2.13 -1.31
N THR A 209 -4.33 -3.41 -0.96
CA THR A 209 -5.44 -4.36 -1.09
C THR A 209 -6.59 -3.96 -0.17
N GLY A 210 -6.31 -3.65 1.09
CA GLY A 210 -7.29 -3.16 2.06
C GLY A 210 -7.98 -1.89 1.59
N LEU A 211 -7.21 -0.91 1.12
CA LEU A 211 -7.74 0.33 0.55
C LEU A 211 -8.66 0.06 -0.64
N ALA A 212 -8.29 -0.81 -1.57
CA ALA A 212 -9.12 -1.15 -2.73
C ALA A 212 -10.46 -1.78 -2.30
N VAL A 213 -10.46 -2.64 -1.28
CA VAL A 213 -11.68 -3.20 -0.72
C VAL A 213 -12.54 -2.11 -0.07
N ARG A 214 -11.94 -1.27 0.79
CA ARG A 214 -12.67 -0.24 1.55
C ARG A 214 -13.22 0.87 0.64
N SER A 215 -12.53 1.19 -0.45
CA SER A 215 -12.94 2.22 -1.41
C SER A 215 -13.88 1.72 -2.52
N GLY A 216 -14.48 0.54 -2.38
CA GLY A 216 -15.47 0.04 -3.35
C GLY A 216 -14.89 -0.33 -4.73
N LYS A 217 -13.57 -0.54 -4.82
CA LYS A 217 -12.89 -1.00 -6.05
C LYS A 217 -12.98 -2.52 -6.22
N VAL A 218 -13.40 -3.23 -5.18
CA VAL A 218 -13.56 -4.68 -5.17
C VAL A 218 -15.02 -5.07 -4.97
N PHE A 219 -15.49 -6.05 -5.75
CA PHE A 219 -16.79 -6.69 -5.59
C PHE A 219 -16.61 -8.21 -5.47
N GLY A 220 -17.13 -8.80 -4.40
CA GLY A 220 -16.71 -10.16 -4.02
C GLY A 220 -15.20 -10.18 -3.75
N ASN A 221 -14.46 -10.89 -4.59
CA ASN A 221 -13.00 -10.92 -4.64
C ASN A 221 -12.45 -10.44 -6.01
N LEU A 222 -13.25 -9.72 -6.79
CA LEU A 222 -12.90 -9.20 -8.11
C LEU A 222 -12.61 -7.70 -8.03
N ARG A 223 -11.46 -7.27 -8.55
CA ARG A 223 -11.06 -5.86 -8.62
C ARG A 223 -11.73 -5.16 -9.80
N VAL A 224 -12.94 -4.66 -9.60
CA VAL A 224 -13.86 -4.14 -10.62
C VAL A 224 -13.60 -2.70 -11.07
N ASP A 225 -12.52 -2.06 -10.61
CA ASP A 225 -12.10 -0.71 -11.04
C ASP A 225 -11.09 -0.70 -12.20
N LEU A 226 -10.89 -1.84 -12.88
CA LEU A 226 -9.93 -1.94 -13.98
C LEU A 226 -10.35 -1.11 -15.19
N GLN A 227 -9.41 -0.30 -15.68
CA GLN A 227 -9.52 0.39 -16.96
C GLN A 227 -8.97 -0.47 -18.11
N ALA A 228 -9.67 -0.47 -19.23
CA ALA A 228 -9.31 -1.20 -20.44
C ALA A 228 -8.34 -0.40 -21.32
N THR A 229 -7.08 -0.27 -20.91
CA THR A 229 -6.06 0.54 -21.61
C THR A 229 -5.25 -0.22 -22.66
N SER A 230 -5.43 -1.54 -22.75
CA SER A 230 -4.78 -2.41 -23.73
C SER A 230 -5.68 -3.61 -24.03
N PRO A 231 -5.47 -4.34 -25.14
CA PRO A 231 -6.24 -5.54 -25.45
C PRO A 231 -6.23 -6.60 -24.33
N ARG A 232 -5.09 -6.71 -23.61
CA ARG A 232 -4.99 -7.60 -22.44
C ARG A 232 -5.90 -7.16 -21.29
N TRP A 233 -5.99 -5.85 -21.05
CA TRP A 233 -6.85 -5.29 -20.01
C TRP A 233 -8.33 -5.31 -20.40
N GLU A 234 -8.65 -5.10 -21.68
CA GLU A 234 -9.99 -5.27 -22.24
C GLU A 234 -10.52 -6.70 -22.01
N GLU A 235 -9.74 -7.72 -22.39
CA GLU A 235 -10.12 -9.12 -22.19
C GLU A 235 -10.30 -9.47 -20.71
N ARG A 236 -9.45 -8.91 -19.84
CA ARG A 236 -9.58 -9.09 -18.40
C ARG A 236 -10.85 -8.42 -17.85
N GLN A 237 -11.20 -7.24 -18.35
CA GLN A 237 -12.41 -6.54 -17.97
C GLN A 237 -13.67 -7.33 -18.37
N ILE A 238 -13.69 -7.88 -19.60
CA ILE A 238 -14.78 -8.75 -20.06
C ILE A 238 -14.93 -9.99 -19.17
N ALA A 239 -13.82 -10.70 -18.90
CA ALA A 239 -13.84 -11.89 -18.04
C ALA A 239 -14.34 -11.57 -16.63
N MET A 240 -14.02 -10.38 -16.11
CA MET A 240 -14.47 -9.95 -14.80
C MET A 240 -15.97 -9.65 -14.76
N VAL A 241 -16.52 -9.00 -15.79
CA VAL A 241 -17.98 -8.79 -15.90
C VAL A 241 -18.70 -10.13 -16.00
N MET A 242 -18.18 -11.05 -16.82
CA MET A 242 -18.73 -12.41 -16.93
C MET A 242 -18.74 -13.13 -15.59
N ALA A 243 -17.65 -13.07 -14.82
CA ALA A 243 -17.55 -13.71 -13.52
C ALA A 243 -18.45 -13.06 -12.46
N ALA A 244 -18.60 -11.73 -12.49
CA ALA A 244 -19.38 -11.00 -11.49
C ALA A 244 -20.89 -11.08 -11.73
N ALA A 245 -21.32 -11.04 -12.99
CA ALA A 245 -22.73 -11.03 -13.38
C ALA A 245 -23.22 -12.38 -13.94
N GLU A 246 -22.38 -13.42 -13.92
CA GLU A 246 -22.67 -14.76 -14.43
C GLU A 246 -23.25 -14.77 -15.85
N CYS A 247 -22.72 -13.92 -16.72
CA CYS A 247 -23.24 -13.69 -18.07
C CYS A 247 -22.33 -14.26 -19.16
N THR A 248 -22.86 -14.34 -20.38
CA THR A 248 -22.07 -14.70 -21.55
C THR A 248 -21.09 -13.59 -21.95
N ARG A 249 -20.04 -13.95 -22.71
CA ARG A 249 -19.09 -12.99 -23.28
C ARG A 249 -19.75 -11.92 -24.14
N ALA A 250 -20.78 -12.30 -24.91
CA ALA A 250 -21.52 -11.36 -25.76
C ALA A 250 -22.28 -10.32 -24.92
N GLN A 251 -22.97 -10.76 -23.86
CA GLN A 251 -23.65 -9.86 -22.91
C GLN A 251 -22.65 -8.94 -22.20
N ALA A 252 -21.52 -9.46 -21.71
CA ALA A 252 -20.48 -8.67 -21.07
C ALA A 252 -19.93 -7.57 -21.99
N LYS A 253 -19.62 -7.91 -23.24
CA LYS A 253 -19.13 -6.94 -24.24
C LYS A 253 -20.16 -5.85 -24.53
N ALA A 254 -21.43 -6.25 -24.73
CA ALA A 254 -22.51 -5.30 -24.99
C ALA A 254 -22.74 -4.34 -23.80
N ALA A 255 -22.71 -4.87 -22.57
CA ALA A 255 -22.87 -4.08 -21.36
C ALA A 255 -21.71 -3.10 -21.16
N LEU A 256 -20.47 -3.56 -21.31
CA LEU A 256 -19.28 -2.71 -21.25
C LEU A 256 -19.32 -1.59 -22.29
N ALA A 257 -19.69 -1.91 -23.54
CA ALA A 257 -19.85 -0.91 -24.59
C ALA A 257 -20.92 0.14 -24.24
N SER A 258 -22.07 -0.31 -23.72
CA SER A 258 -23.18 0.58 -23.31
C SER A 258 -22.81 1.49 -22.12
N CYS A 259 -21.83 1.08 -21.32
CA CYS A 259 -21.37 1.79 -20.13
C CYS A 259 -20.06 2.55 -20.34
N ASN A 260 -19.65 2.84 -21.60
CA ASN A 260 -18.37 3.48 -21.92
C ASN A 260 -17.16 2.79 -21.26
N GLN A 261 -17.15 1.46 -21.28
CA GLN A 261 -16.13 0.61 -20.65
C GLN A 261 -16.03 0.76 -19.12
N HIS A 262 -17.06 1.31 -18.45
CA HIS A 262 -17.09 1.39 -17.00
C HIS A 262 -17.57 0.07 -16.38
N CYS A 263 -16.62 -0.76 -15.95
CA CYS A 263 -16.86 -2.13 -15.49
C CYS A 263 -17.91 -2.25 -14.37
N ARG A 264 -17.84 -1.41 -13.32
CA ARG A 264 -18.82 -1.43 -12.22
C ARG A 264 -20.25 -1.17 -12.69
N THR A 265 -20.42 -0.22 -13.62
CA THR A 265 -21.74 0.12 -14.17
C THR A 265 -22.26 -1.04 -15.02
N ALA A 266 -21.42 -1.64 -15.85
CA ALA A 266 -21.81 -2.81 -16.64
C ALA A 266 -22.26 -3.99 -15.78
N ILE A 267 -21.57 -4.25 -14.66
CA ILE A 267 -21.97 -5.30 -13.71
C ILE A 267 -23.32 -4.97 -13.07
N LEU A 268 -23.50 -3.74 -12.57
CA LEU A 268 -24.76 -3.34 -11.96
C LEU A 268 -25.93 -3.43 -12.96
N MET A 269 -25.72 -2.94 -14.18
CA MET A 269 -26.69 -2.98 -15.27
C MET A 269 -27.15 -4.40 -15.56
N LEU A 270 -26.21 -5.35 -15.69
CA LEU A 270 -26.53 -6.76 -15.94
C LEU A 270 -27.25 -7.44 -14.77
N MET A 271 -26.88 -7.11 -13.53
CA MET A 271 -27.45 -7.74 -12.34
C MET A 271 -28.83 -7.19 -11.95
N THR A 272 -29.15 -5.96 -12.36
CA THR A 272 -30.41 -5.28 -11.97
C THR A 272 -31.38 -5.11 -13.13
N GLY A 273 -30.91 -5.18 -14.38
CA GLY A 273 -31.70 -4.88 -15.56
C GLY A 273 -31.95 -3.38 -15.78
N LEU A 274 -31.37 -2.50 -14.97
CA LEU A 274 -31.38 -1.06 -15.19
C LEU A 274 -30.67 -0.70 -16.49
N ASP A 275 -30.95 0.49 -17.04
CA ASP A 275 -30.14 1.02 -18.13
C ASP A 275 -28.78 1.56 -17.62
N ALA A 276 -27.87 1.87 -18.55
CA ALA A 276 -26.51 2.31 -18.22
C ALA A 276 -26.49 3.64 -17.44
N TRP A 277 -27.44 4.54 -17.69
CA TRP A 277 -27.51 5.84 -17.02
C TRP A 277 -28.01 5.67 -15.57
N GLN A 278 -29.11 4.95 -15.39
CA GLN A 278 -29.66 4.61 -14.07
C GLN A 278 -28.66 3.85 -13.21
N ALA A 279 -27.96 2.86 -13.79
CA ALA A 279 -26.91 2.13 -13.08
C ALA A 279 -25.72 3.03 -12.71
N ARG A 280 -25.38 4.01 -13.57
CA ARG A 280 -24.30 4.95 -13.28
C ARG A 280 -24.67 5.89 -12.14
N ASP A 281 -25.89 6.41 -12.16
CA ASP A 281 -26.41 7.34 -11.16
C ASP A 281 -26.50 6.66 -9.78
N LEU A 282 -27.09 5.46 -9.72
CA LEU A 282 -27.18 4.67 -8.49
C LEU A 282 -25.80 4.32 -7.91
N LEU A 283 -24.81 4.04 -8.77
CA LEU A 283 -23.43 3.85 -8.31
C LEU A 283 -22.84 5.11 -7.70
N SER A 284 -23.06 6.28 -8.31
CA SER A 284 -22.53 7.54 -7.77
C SER A 284 -23.16 7.92 -6.43
N GLU A 285 -24.47 7.72 -6.27
CA GLU A 285 -25.19 7.94 -4.99
C GLU A 285 -24.59 7.07 -3.87
N ASN A 286 -24.10 5.88 -4.23
CA ASN A 286 -23.52 4.90 -3.31
C ASN A 286 -21.99 4.93 -3.26
N ASN A 287 -21.36 6.09 -3.54
CA ASN A 287 -19.89 6.25 -3.49
C ASN A 287 -19.11 5.22 -4.32
N ASN A 288 -19.73 4.71 -5.38
CA ASN A 288 -19.25 3.64 -6.25
C ASN A 288 -19.05 2.25 -5.57
N HIS A 289 -19.68 2.02 -4.42
CA HIS A 289 -19.73 0.69 -3.78
C HIS A 289 -20.79 -0.18 -4.45
N LEU A 290 -20.37 -1.02 -5.39
CA LEU A 290 -21.26 -1.88 -6.19
C LEU A 290 -22.20 -2.74 -5.32
N ARG A 291 -21.73 -3.29 -4.21
CA ARG A 291 -22.55 -4.11 -3.29
C ARG A 291 -23.71 -3.32 -2.69
N VAL A 292 -23.47 -2.06 -2.32
CA VAL A 292 -24.47 -1.20 -1.67
C VAL A 292 -25.51 -0.78 -2.70
N ALA A 293 -25.06 -0.33 -3.88
CA ALA A 293 -25.93 0.01 -5.00
C ALA A 293 -26.83 -1.17 -5.44
N LEU A 294 -26.29 -2.41 -5.45
CA LEU A 294 -27.07 -3.61 -5.74
C LEU A 294 -28.19 -3.87 -4.73
N ALA A 295 -27.89 -3.72 -3.43
CA ALA A 295 -28.90 -3.92 -2.39
C ALA A 295 -30.03 -2.88 -2.50
N GLU A 296 -29.68 -1.61 -2.73
CA GLU A 296 -30.67 -0.54 -2.92
C GLU A 296 -31.56 -0.77 -4.16
N ALA A 297 -30.99 -1.22 -5.28
CA ALA A 297 -31.76 -1.56 -6.48
C ALA A 297 -32.79 -2.68 -6.21
N GLN A 298 -32.39 -3.70 -5.45
CA GLN A 298 -33.26 -4.82 -5.09
C GLN A 298 -34.40 -4.36 -4.17
N GLU A 299 -34.11 -3.50 -3.19
CA GLU A 299 -35.13 -2.91 -2.31
C GLU A 299 -36.14 -2.06 -3.08
N LYS A 300 -35.69 -1.18 -3.99
CA LYS A 300 -36.56 -0.36 -4.85
C LYS A 300 -37.47 -1.21 -5.75
N THR A 301 -36.98 -2.36 -6.21
CA THR A 301 -37.76 -3.28 -7.04
C THR A 301 -38.86 -3.96 -6.21
N LEU A 302 -38.56 -4.37 -4.97
CA LEU A 302 -39.53 -4.98 -4.06
C LEU A 302 -40.61 -4.00 -3.58
N SER A 303 -40.28 -2.72 -3.39
CA SER A 303 -41.24 -1.69 -3.00
C SER A 303 -42.21 -1.27 -4.12
N ASN A 304 -41.85 -1.49 -5.39
CA ASN A 304 -42.71 -1.17 -6.54
C ASN A 304 -43.68 -2.31 -6.90
N VAL A 305 -43.53 -3.48 -6.28
CA VAL A 305 -44.38 -4.67 -6.52
C VAL A 305 -45.44 -4.86 -5.42
N ASN A 306 -45.33 -4.12 -4.31
CA ASN A 306 -46.31 -4.07 -3.21
C ASN A 306 -47.12 -2.78 -3.24
#